data_AF-A0A973KUG2-F1
#
_entry.id   AF-A0A973KUG2-F1
#
_cell.length_a   1.000
_cell.length_b   1.000
_cell.length_c   1.000
_cell.angle_alpha   90.00
_cell.angle_beta   90.00
_cell.angle_gamma   90.00
#
_symmetry.space_group_name_H-M   'P 1'
#
loop_
_entity.id
_entity.type
_entity.pdbx_description
1 polymer ?
#
loop_
_entity_poly.entity_id
_entity_poly.type
_entity_poly.pdbx_seq_one_letter_code
_entity_poly.pdbx_strand_id
1 'polypeptide(L)'
;MSIQKRREREREEREQLIVTTARELAEAEGWDAVTTRRLAAEIEYSQPVLYSHFKGKGAIMAAVAEQGFGDLGAALRTARTAAPGPRDALA
;
A
#
# COMPACT_ATOMS: atom_id res chain seq x y z
N MET A 1 15.07 10.84 -20.51
CA MET A 1 14.62 9.80 -19.55
C MET A 1 14.80 8.45 -20.25
N SER A 2 15.48 7.45 -19.65
CA SER A 2 15.68 6.16 -20.33
C SER A 2 14.41 5.30 -20.31
N ILE A 3 14.26 4.41 -21.29
CA ILE A 3 13.14 3.45 -21.37
C ILE A 3 13.03 2.63 -20.08
N GLN A 4 14.16 2.30 -19.47
CA GLN A 4 14.23 1.57 -18.20
C GLN A 4 13.58 2.34 -17.04
N LYS A 5 13.90 3.63 -16.87
CA LYS A 5 13.29 4.46 -15.81
C LYS A 5 11.79 4.63 -15.98
N ARG A 6 11.29 4.63 -17.21
CA ARG A 6 9.84 4.70 -17.47
C ARG A 6 9.14 3.41 -17.02
N ARG A 7 9.70 2.25 -17.38
CA ARG A 7 9.16 0.94 -16.99
C ARG A 7 9.16 0.72 -15.47
N GLU A 8 10.22 1.17 -14.79
CA GLU A 8 10.33 1.07 -13.34
C GLU A 8 9.23 1.91 -12.64
N ARG A 9 9.06 3.16 -13.09
CA ARG A 9 7.97 4.02 -12.61
C ARG A 9 6.59 3.43 -12.86
N GLU A 10 6.32 2.95 -14.07
CA GLU A 10 5.04 2.29 -14.41
C GLU A 10 4.78 1.06 -13.51
N ARG A 11 5.85 0.33 -13.13
CA ARG A 11 5.78 -0.81 -12.22
C ARG A 11 5.44 -0.38 -10.80
N GLU A 12 6.11 0.65 -10.28
CA GLU A 12 5.87 1.23 -8.95
C GLU A 12 4.45 1.81 -8.83
N GLU A 13 4.00 2.57 -9.83
CA GLU A 13 2.64 3.14 -9.87
C GLU A 13 1.58 2.02 -9.82
N ARG A 14 1.83 0.91 -10.51
CA ARG A 14 0.93 -0.25 -10.48
C ARG A 14 0.94 -0.98 -9.13
N GLU A 15 2.12 -1.14 -8.52
CA GLU A 15 2.22 -1.73 -7.19
C GLU A 15 1.50 -0.87 -6.15
N GLN A 16 1.66 0.45 -6.24
CA GLN A 16 0.96 1.40 -5.39
C GLN A 16 -0.56 1.30 -5.54
N LEU A 17 -1.06 1.21 -6.77
CA LEU A 17 -2.50 1.03 -7.03
C LEU A 17 -3.03 -0.26 -6.39
N ILE A 18 -2.34 -1.39 -6.58
CA ILE A 18 -2.73 -2.68 -5.99
C ILE A 18 -2.78 -2.59 -4.45
N VAL A 19 -1.78 -1.96 -3.83
CA VAL A 19 -1.69 -1.82 -2.37
C VAL A 19 -2.81 -0.92 -1.84
N THR A 20 -3.04 0.24 -2.46
CA THR A 20 -4.10 1.16 -2.05
C THR A 20 -5.48 0.51 -2.16
N THR A 21 -5.81 -0.11 -3.28
CA THR A 21 -7.11 -0.80 -3.46
C THR A 21 -7.28 -1.97 -2.49
N ALA A 22 -6.21 -2.71 -2.19
CA ALA A 22 -6.26 -3.77 -1.19
C ALA A 22 -6.53 -3.25 0.23
N ARG A 23 -5.93 -2.11 0.59
CA ARG A 23 -6.19 -1.44 1.86
C ARG A 23 -7.64 -0.98 1.95
N GLU A 24 -8.14 -0.27 0.95
CA GLU A 24 -9.52 0.23 0.90
C GLU A 24 -10.53 -0.90 1.04
N LEU A 25 -10.31 -1.99 0.30
CA LEU A 25 -11.17 -3.17 0.37
C LEU A 25 -11.11 -3.87 1.73
N ALA A 26 -9.92 -3.97 2.33
CA ALA A 26 -9.76 -4.54 3.67
C ALA A 26 -10.42 -3.69 4.74
N GLU A 27 -10.36 -2.36 4.63
CA GLU A 27 -10.99 -1.42 5.55
C GLU A 27 -12.52 -1.46 5.45
N ALA A 28 -13.06 -1.60 4.24
CA ALA A 28 -14.50 -1.63 4.00
C ALA A 28 -15.15 -2.98 4.34
N GLU A 29 -14.50 -4.10 4.02
CA GLU A 29 -15.13 -5.42 4.00
C GLU A 29 -14.33 -6.51 4.73
N GLY A 30 -13.18 -6.15 5.29
CA GLY A 30 -12.27 -7.07 5.95
C GLY A 30 -11.37 -7.84 4.99
N TRP A 31 -10.34 -8.46 5.53
CA TRP A 31 -9.31 -9.12 4.73
C TRP A 31 -9.83 -10.31 3.92
N ASP A 32 -10.88 -11.00 4.37
CA ASP A 32 -11.42 -12.16 3.64
C ASP A 32 -11.99 -11.78 2.28
N ALA A 33 -12.48 -10.54 2.14
CA ALA A 33 -12.91 -9.97 0.87
C ALA A 33 -11.75 -9.74 -0.12
N VAL A 34 -10.52 -9.54 0.38
CA VAL A 34 -9.33 -9.26 -0.43
C VAL A 34 -8.80 -10.53 -1.06
N THR A 35 -9.19 -10.78 -2.31
CA THR A 35 -8.69 -11.88 -3.13
C THR A 35 -7.98 -11.34 -4.37
N THR A 36 -6.99 -12.07 -4.89
CA THR A 36 -6.26 -11.68 -6.12
C THR A 36 -7.20 -11.53 -7.32
N ARG A 37 -8.27 -12.33 -7.40
CA ARG A 37 -9.31 -12.19 -8.41
C ARG A 37 -10.09 -10.89 -8.28
N ARG A 38 -10.56 -10.57 -7.07
CA ARG A 38 -11.35 -9.36 -6.82
C ARG A 38 -10.50 -8.11 -7.02
N LEU A 39 -9.29 -8.09 -6.49
CA LEU A 39 -8.35 -7.00 -6.70
C LEU A 39 -8.11 -6.76 -8.18
N ALA A 40 -7.81 -7.81 -8.95
CA ALA A 40 -7.60 -7.69 -10.40
C ALA A 40 -8.83 -7.08 -11.10
N ALA A 41 -10.04 -7.49 -10.73
CA ALA A 41 -11.27 -6.91 -11.28
C ALA A 41 -11.45 -5.43 -10.93
N GLU A 42 -11.20 -5.04 -9.68
CA GLU A 42 -11.37 -3.67 -9.17
C GLU A 42 -10.42 -2.66 -9.86
N ILE A 43 -9.18 -3.10 -10.14
CA ILE A 43 -8.16 -2.27 -10.79
C ILE A 43 -8.11 -2.46 -12.32
N GLU A 44 -9.11 -3.14 -12.89
CA GLU A 44 -9.23 -3.43 -14.32
C GLU A 44 -8.02 -4.15 -14.94
N TYR A 45 -7.37 -5.03 -14.17
CA TYR A 45 -6.26 -5.87 -14.63
C TYR A 45 -6.62 -7.35 -14.66
N SER A 46 -5.80 -8.13 -15.37
CA SER A 46 -5.89 -9.58 -15.33
C SER A 46 -5.16 -10.14 -14.12
N GLN A 47 -5.60 -11.30 -13.61
CA GLN A 47 -4.90 -11.99 -12.52
C GLN A 47 -3.42 -12.28 -12.83
N PRO A 48 -3.04 -12.71 -14.06
CA PRO A 48 -1.62 -12.91 -14.40
C PRO A 48 -0.76 -11.65 -14.24
N VAL A 49 -1.30 -10.47 -14.59
CA VAL A 49 -0.62 -9.19 -14.38
C VAL A 49 -0.42 -8.95 -12.89
N LEU A 50 -1.44 -9.18 -12.06
CA LEU A 50 -1.32 -9.02 -10.61
C LEU A 50 -0.25 -9.96 -10.01
N TYR A 51 -0.20 -11.22 -10.46
CA TYR A 51 0.84 -12.19 -10.04
C TYR A 51 2.27 -11.83 -10.48
N SER A 52 2.42 -10.98 -11.51
CA SER A 52 3.73 -10.46 -11.90
C SER A 52 4.28 -9.44 -10.90
N HIS A 53 3.41 -8.78 -10.13
CA HIS A 53 3.77 -7.81 -9.10
C HIS A 53 3.84 -8.45 -7.70
N PHE A 54 2.83 -9.24 -7.32
CA PHE A 54 2.73 -9.84 -5.99
C PHE A 54 2.58 -11.35 -6.03
N LYS A 55 3.26 -12.05 -5.11
CA LYS A 55 3.16 -13.50 -4.93
C LYS A 55 1.95 -13.88 -4.05
N GLY A 56 0.77 -13.41 -4.46
CA GLY A 56 -0.50 -13.69 -3.80
C GLY A 56 -0.83 -12.76 -2.63
N LYS A 57 -1.94 -13.06 -1.92
CA LYS A 57 -2.54 -12.22 -0.89
C LYS A 57 -1.57 -11.85 0.24
N GLY A 58 -0.76 -12.79 0.71
CA GLY A 58 0.20 -12.54 1.81
C GLY A 58 1.23 -11.45 1.47
N ALA A 59 1.74 -11.43 0.24
CA ALA A 59 2.68 -10.40 -0.22
C ALA A 59 2.01 -9.02 -0.31
N ILE A 60 0.73 -8.98 -0.72
CA ILE A 60 -0.06 -7.75 -0.77
C ILE A 60 -0.31 -7.22 0.64
N MET A 61 -0.70 -8.11 1.58
CA MET A 61 -0.91 -7.75 2.98
C MET A 61 0.38 -7.18 3.62
N ALA A 62 1.53 -7.78 3.32
CA ALA A 62 2.81 -7.27 3.80
C ALA A 62 3.11 -5.86 3.28
N ALA A 63 2.87 -5.60 1.99
CA ALA A 63 3.06 -4.28 1.40
C ALA A 63 2.08 -3.23 1.96
N VAL A 64 0.82 -3.61 2.18
CA VAL A 64 -0.16 -2.75 2.86
C VAL A 64 0.30 -2.41 4.29
N ALA A 65 0.80 -3.40 5.03
CA ALA A 65 1.32 -3.19 6.37
C ALA A 65 2.55 -2.28 6.37
N GLU A 66 3.50 -2.49 5.46
CA GLU A 66 4.70 -1.66 5.31
C GLU A 66 4.34 -0.20 5.02
N GLN A 67 3.43 0.04 4.08
CA GLN A 67 2.94 1.39 3.80
C GLN A 67 2.24 2.00 5.03
N GLY A 68 1.35 1.24 5.70
CA GLY A 68 0.64 1.72 6.88
C GLY A 68 1.57 2.07 8.05
N PHE A 69 2.61 1.28 8.28
CA PHE A 69 3.64 1.60 9.29
C PHE A 69 4.49 2.80 8.88
N GLY A 70 4.76 2.97 7.58
CA GLY A 70 5.40 4.17 7.04
C GLY A 70 4.59 5.44 7.31
N ASP A 71 3.29 5.40 6.98
CA ASP A 71 2.33 6.49 7.22
C ASP A 71 2.25 6.83 8.71
N LEU A 72 2.10 5.81 9.56
CA LEU A 72 2.07 5.97 11.02
C LEU A 72 3.37 6.58 11.54
N GLY A 73 4.53 6.08 11.07
CA GLY A 73 5.82 6.62 11.46
C GLY A 73 6.00 8.09 11.06
N ALA A 74 5.48 8.49 9.89
CA ALA A 74 5.47 9.88 9.46
C ALA A 74 4.57 10.74 10.35
N ALA A 75 3.34 10.29 10.64
CA ALA A 75 2.41 10.98 11.53
C ALA A 75 3.01 11.18 12.94
N LEU A 76 3.63 10.15 13.51
CA LEU A 76 4.29 10.21 14.81
C LEU A 76 5.46 11.21 14.82
N ARG A 77 6.28 11.26 13.76
CA ARG A 77 7.35 12.25 13.63
C ARG A 77 6.80 13.67 13.59
N THR A 78 5.76 13.91 12.78
CA THR A 78 5.10 15.22 12.69
C THR A 78 4.55 15.66 14.05
N ALA A 79 3.80 14.78 14.73
CA ALA A 79 3.26 15.06 16.06
C ALA A 79 4.37 15.37 17.08
N ARG A 80 5.48 14.63 17.04
CA ARG A 80 6.65 14.89 17.90
C ARG A 80 7.26 16.25 17.64
N THR A 81 7.42 16.66 16.38
CA THR A 81 8.04 17.96 16.04
C THR A 81 7.14 19.16 16.33
N ALA A 82 5.82 18.95 16.35
CA ALA A 82 4.85 20.00 16.66
C ALA A 82 4.68 20.24 18.17
N ALA A 83 5.11 19.30 19.01
CA ALA A 83 4.95 19.39 20.45
C ALA A 83 6.01 20.29 21.11
N PRO A 84 5.61 21.18 22.04
CA PRO A 84 6.55 22.07 22.76
C PRO A 84 7.54 21.32 23.67
N GLY A 85 7.18 20.11 24.12
CA GLY A 85 8.03 19.29 24.97
C GLY A 85 7.70 17.78 24.88
N PRO A 86 8.59 16.90 25.39
CA PRO A 86 8.45 15.45 25.22
C PRO A 86 7.19 14.84 25.81
N ARG A 87 6.62 15.45 26.86
CA ARG A 87 5.39 15.00 27.52
C ARG A 87 4.14 15.38 26.73
N ASP A 88 4.11 16.56 26.13
CA ASP A 88 3.00 17.03 25.29
C ASP A 88 2.91 16.23 23.98
N ALA A 89 4.03 15.63 23.58
CA ALA A 89 4.17 14.83 22.39
C ALA A 89 3.66 13.38 22.55
N LEU A 90 3.13 13.01 23.73
CA LEU A 90 2.60 11.70 24.07
C LEU A 90 1.13 11.75 24.55
N ALA A 91 0.56 12.96 24.68
CA ALA A 91 -0.82 13.20 25.08
C ALA A 91 -1.75 13.15 23.86
#